data_AF-A0A161WXV9-F1
#
_entry.id   AF-A0A161WXV9-F1
#
_cell.length_a   1.000
_cell.length_b   1.000
_cell.length_c   1.000
_cell.angle_alpha   90.00
_cell.angle_beta   90.00
_cell.angle_gamma   90.00
#
_symmetry.space_group_name_H-M   'P 1'
#
loop_
_entity.id
_entity.type
_entity.pdbx_description
1 polymer ?
#
loop_
_entity_poly.entity_id
_entity_poly.type
_entity_poly.pdbx_seq_one_letter_code
_entity_poly.pdbx_strand_id
1 'polypeptide(L)'
;MFETKGVRREWAFRLEESNQLRNDLIGLGAKLPVRDSLGVYPARNFNGSWGDYRRLVIEAVGLIREENNRMLLRRCRFYMLKLVKDSATASCREMTFEEECQLLQNPNYLSDEPMSDEEATDDDDSE
;
A
#
# COMPACT_ATOMS: atom_id res chain seq x y z
N MET A 1 26.70 19.21 -4.33
CA MET A 1 26.94 18.25 -3.21
C MET A 1 25.76 18.06 -2.25
N PHE A 2 24.66 18.84 -2.36
CA PHE A 2 23.50 18.77 -1.45
C PHE A 2 22.41 17.76 -1.86
N GLU A 3 22.20 17.50 -3.16
CA GLU A 3 21.13 16.62 -3.64
C GLU A 3 21.25 15.15 -3.22
N THR A 4 22.45 14.57 -3.22
CA THR A 4 22.65 13.16 -2.84
C THR A 4 22.38 12.89 -1.37
N LYS A 5 22.51 13.92 -0.51
CA LYS A 5 22.07 13.84 0.89
C LYS A 5 20.54 13.80 1.00
N GLY A 6 19.82 14.51 0.13
CA GLY A 6 18.36 14.50 0.08
C GLY A 6 17.81 13.12 -0.27
N VAL A 7 18.31 12.53 -1.36
CA VAL A 7 17.83 11.20 -1.81
C VAL A 7 18.14 10.10 -0.78
N ARG A 8 19.30 10.14 -0.12
CA ARG A 8 19.63 9.18 0.95
C ARG A 8 18.73 9.33 2.18
N ARG A 9 18.39 10.57 2.56
CA ARG A 9 17.44 10.83 3.65
C ARG A 9 16.05 10.33 3.32
N GLU A 10 15.60 10.58 2.09
CA GLU A 10 14.31 10.11 1.60
C GLU A 10 14.24 8.58 1.61
N TRP A 11 15.27 7.90 1.12
CA TRP A 11 15.37 6.45 1.19
C TRP A 11 15.29 5.92 2.63
N ALA A 12 16.03 6.55 3.56
CA ALA A 12 16.00 6.15 4.97
C ALA A 12 14.61 6.37 5.61
N PHE A 13 13.96 7.49 5.31
CA PHE A 13 12.61 7.78 5.76
C PHE A 13 11.60 6.72 5.26
N ARG A 14 11.63 6.42 3.96
CA ARG A 14 10.73 5.41 3.37
C ARG A 14 11.02 4.01 3.87
N LEU A 15 12.28 3.69 4.15
CA LEU A 15 12.66 2.42 4.78
C LEU A 15 12.06 2.28 6.18
N GLU A 16 12.09 3.35 6.97
CA GLU A 16 11.51 3.35 8.30
C GLU A 16 9.98 3.17 8.26
N GLU A 17 9.31 3.93 7.39
CA GLU A 17 7.86 3.77 7.13
C GLU A 17 7.52 2.32 6.71
N SER A 18 8.33 1.76 5.82
CA SER A 18 8.20 0.39 5.33
C SER A 18 8.34 -0.64 6.45
N ASN A 19 9.26 -0.43 7.39
CA ASN A 19 9.43 -1.29 8.57
C ASN A 19 8.23 -1.20 9.52
N GLN A 20 7.75 0.01 9.80
CA GLN A 20 6.58 0.21 10.65
C GLN A 20 5.34 -0.47 10.06
N LEU A 21 5.06 -0.25 8.78
CA LEU A 21 3.93 -0.88 8.08
C LEU A 21 4.02 -2.40 8.10
N ARG A 22 5.23 -2.95 7.91
CA ARG A 22 5.46 -4.39 8.01
C ARG A 22 5.16 -4.92 9.42
N ASN A 23 5.59 -4.21 10.46
CA ASN A 23 5.32 -4.61 11.85
C ASN A 23 3.82 -4.56 12.18
N ASP A 24 3.11 -3.54 11.70
CA ASP A 24 1.66 -3.45 11.83
C ASP A 24 0.97 -4.66 11.16
N LEU A 25 1.38 -5.01 9.94
CA LEU A 25 0.84 -6.17 9.22
C LEU A 25 1.14 -7.50 9.93
N ILE A 26 2.30 -7.65 10.56
CA ILE A 26 2.61 -8.81 11.42
C ILE A 26 1.64 -8.86 12.60
N GLY A 27 1.43 -7.74 13.29
CA GLY A 27 0.49 -7.65 14.41
C GLY A 27 -0.94 -8.00 14.02
N LEU A 28 -1.31 -7.75 12.76
CA LEU A 28 -2.61 -8.10 12.18
C LEU A 28 -2.68 -9.54 11.63
N GLY A 29 -1.57 -10.30 11.64
CA GLY A 29 -1.51 -11.63 11.04
C GLY A 29 -1.61 -11.64 9.51
N ALA A 30 -1.35 -10.51 8.86
CA ALA A 30 -1.47 -10.36 7.42
C ALA A 30 -0.30 -11.01 6.68
N LYS A 31 -0.57 -11.57 5.48
CA LYS A 31 0.50 -11.97 4.56
C LYS A 31 1.33 -10.74 4.17
N LEU A 32 2.64 -10.83 4.35
CA LEU A 32 3.56 -9.73 4.08
C LEU A 32 3.89 -9.66 2.57
N PRO A 33 3.89 -8.46 1.97
CA PRO A 33 4.36 -8.30 0.61
C PRO A 33 5.89 -8.45 0.54
N VAL A 34 6.35 -8.79 -0.66
CA VAL A 34 7.78 -8.77 -0.99
C VAL A 34 8.27 -7.32 -0.99
N ARG A 35 9.50 -7.11 -0.52
CA ARG A 35 10.17 -5.80 -0.44
C ARG A 35 11.40 -5.81 -1.34
N ASP A 36 11.18 -5.94 -2.65
CA ASP A 36 12.24 -6.02 -3.66
C ASP A 36 13.09 -4.74 -3.68
N SER A 37 12.51 -3.60 -3.30
CA SER A 37 13.21 -2.32 -3.14
C SER A 37 14.41 -2.37 -2.18
N LEU A 38 14.42 -3.31 -1.22
CA LEU A 38 15.53 -3.49 -0.28
C LEU A 38 16.77 -4.12 -0.91
N GLY A 39 16.61 -4.82 -2.05
CA GLY A 39 17.74 -5.33 -2.82
C GLY A 39 18.59 -4.21 -3.42
N VAL A 40 17.99 -3.04 -3.63
CA VAL A 40 18.66 -1.83 -4.12
C VAL A 40 19.17 -1.01 -2.93
N TYR A 41 20.11 -1.57 -2.18
CA TYR A 41 20.80 -0.79 -1.14
C TYR A 41 21.71 0.25 -1.80
N PRO A 42 21.65 1.54 -1.42
CA PRO A 42 22.61 2.55 -1.86
C PRO A 42 23.98 2.26 -1.22
N ALA A 43 24.71 1.28 -1.74
CA ALA A 43 25.98 0.86 -1.18
C ALA A 43 26.95 2.06 -1.08
N ARG A 44 27.62 2.18 0.08
CA ARG A 44 28.71 3.15 0.26
C ARG A 44 29.85 2.95 -0.76
N ASN A 45 29.96 1.75 -1.32
CA ASN A 45 31.02 1.33 -2.24
C ASN A 45 30.47 1.08 -3.66
N PHE A 46 29.67 2.01 -4.18
CA PHE A 46 29.21 1.92 -5.57
C PHE A 46 30.39 2.11 -6.53
N ASN A 47 30.70 1.10 -7.34
CA ASN A 47 31.84 1.10 -8.28
C ASN A 47 31.53 1.75 -9.65
N GLY A 48 30.37 2.40 -9.81
CA GLY A 48 29.97 3.08 -11.05
C GLY A 48 30.03 4.61 -10.98
N SER A 49 29.48 5.29 -11.98
CA SER A 49 29.45 6.75 -12.02
C SER A 49 28.47 7.35 -10.98
N TRP A 50 28.72 8.57 -10.52
CA TRP A 50 27.78 9.27 -9.64
C TRP A 50 26.38 9.45 -10.24
N GLY A 51 26.28 9.54 -11.58
CA GLY A 51 24.99 9.62 -12.29
C GLY A 51 24.20 8.32 -12.22
N ASP A 52 24.87 7.18 -12.36
CA ASP A 52 24.24 5.85 -12.25
C ASP A 52 23.79 5.57 -10.82
N TYR A 53 24.63 5.93 -9.85
CA TYR A 53 24.25 5.89 -8.44
C TYR A 53 22.96 6.67 -8.17
N ARG A 54 22.88 7.92 -8.67
CA ARG A 54 21.69 8.77 -8.48
C ARG A 54 20.44 8.12 -9.06
N ARG A 55 20.54 7.54 -10.27
CA ARG A 55 19.42 6.87 -10.94
C ARG A 55 18.90 5.68 -10.12
N LEU A 56 19.80 4.80 -9.69
CA LEU A 56 19.44 3.60 -8.93
C LEU A 56 18.77 3.93 -7.59
N VAL A 57 19.24 4.96 -6.88
CA VAL A 57 18.61 5.33 -5.60
C VAL A 57 17.22 5.96 -5.83
N ILE A 58 17.05 6.78 -6.87
CA ILE A 58 15.72 7.33 -7.22
C ILE A 58 14.75 6.19 -7.56
N GLU A 59 15.20 5.23 -8.35
CA GLU A 59 14.41 4.03 -8.69
C GLU A 59 14.02 3.22 -7.44
N ALA A 60 14.98 2.97 -6.54
CA ALA A 60 14.72 2.30 -5.27
C ALA A 60 13.69 3.04 -4.41
N VAL A 61 13.77 4.38 -4.35
CA VAL A 61 12.81 5.23 -3.64
C VAL A 61 11.41 5.15 -4.28
N GLY A 62 11.33 5.03 -5.60
CA GLY A 62 10.07 4.77 -6.30
C GLY A 62 9.46 3.43 -5.90
N LEU A 63 10.25 2.36 -5.97
CA LEU A 63 9.81 1.00 -5.63
C LEU A 63 9.33 0.89 -4.18
N ILE A 64 10.10 1.45 -3.21
CA ILE A 64 9.70 1.39 -1.80
C ILE A 64 8.41 2.18 -1.54
N ARG A 65 8.15 3.26 -2.29
CA ARG A 65 6.90 4.02 -2.19
C ARG A 65 5.72 3.15 -2.60
N GLU A 66 5.83 2.46 -3.72
CA GLU A 66 4.77 1.58 -4.21
C GLU A 66 4.53 0.40 -3.25
N GLU A 67 5.60 -0.19 -2.73
CA GLU A 67 5.52 -1.24 -1.70
C GLU A 67 4.84 -0.75 -0.43
N ASN A 68 5.20 0.45 0.06
CA ASN A 68 4.60 1.07 1.23
C ASN A 68 3.12 1.36 1.00
N ASN A 69 2.75 1.87 -0.18
CA ASN A 69 1.35 2.05 -0.55
C ASN A 69 0.58 0.73 -0.49
N ARG A 70 1.11 -0.35 -1.11
CA ARG A 70 0.49 -1.68 -1.04
C ARG A 70 0.33 -2.18 0.40
N MET A 71 1.33 -1.98 1.25
CA MET A 71 1.25 -2.34 2.67
C MET A 71 0.20 -1.53 3.43
N LEU A 72 0.14 -0.22 3.19
CA LEU A 72 -0.82 0.68 3.80
C LEU A 72 -2.26 0.28 3.43
N LEU A 73 -2.51 0.03 2.14
CA LEU A 73 -3.80 -0.43 1.64
C LEU A 73 -4.22 -1.75 2.29
N ARG A 74 -3.27 -2.69 2.42
CA ARG A 74 -3.52 -3.96 3.12
C ARG A 74 -3.86 -3.73 4.59
N ARG A 75 -3.16 -2.84 5.28
CA ARG A 75 -3.44 -2.45 6.67
C ARG A 75 -4.85 -1.86 6.81
N CYS A 76 -5.25 -0.98 5.90
CA CYS A 76 -6.60 -0.41 5.88
C CYS A 76 -7.69 -1.48 5.74
N ARG A 77 -7.49 -2.48 4.86
CA ARG A 77 -8.44 -3.61 4.71
C ARG A 77 -8.63 -4.38 6.00
N PHE A 78 -7.57 -4.62 6.75
CA PHE A 78 -7.67 -5.30 8.05
C PHE A 78 -8.41 -4.46 9.11
N TYR A 79 -8.22 -3.14 9.12
CA TYR A 79 -9.00 -2.28 9.99
C TYR A 79 -10.49 -2.24 9.62
N MET A 80 -10.81 -2.18 8.32
CA MET A 80 -12.21 -2.29 7.87
C MET A 80 -12.81 -3.64 8.23
N LEU A 81 -12.08 -4.73 8.05
CA LEU A 81 -12.52 -6.06 8.46
C LEU A 81 -12.83 -6.11 9.96
N LYS A 82 -11.95 -5.54 10.80
CA LYS A 82 -12.18 -5.47 12.25
C LYS A 82 -13.46 -4.70 12.57
N LEU A 83 -13.66 -3.53 11.95
CA LEU A 83 -14.86 -2.72 12.14
C LEU A 83 -16.14 -3.47 11.74
N VAL A 84 -16.13 -4.16 10.59
CA VAL A 84 -17.29 -4.93 10.13
C VAL A 84 -17.57 -6.11 11.06
N LYS A 85 -16.54 -6.81 11.55
CA LYS A 85 -16.69 -7.87 12.56
C LYS A 85 -17.28 -7.34 13.86
N ASP A 86 -16.80 -6.19 14.34
CA ASP A 86 -17.32 -5.54 15.54
C ASP A 86 -18.80 -5.11 15.35
N SER A 87 -19.15 -4.55 14.19
CA SER A 87 -20.54 -4.18 13.85
C SER A 87 -21.48 -5.39 13.72
N ALA A 88 -21.01 -6.48 13.12
CA ALA A 88 -21.78 -7.72 13.03
C ALA A 88 -22.05 -8.28 14.43
N THR A 89 -21.01 -8.36 15.26
CA THR A 89 -21.11 -8.82 16.66
C THR A 89 -22.08 -7.96 17.46
N ALA A 90 -22.01 -6.63 17.35
CA ALA A 90 -22.94 -5.71 17.99
C ALA A 90 -24.40 -5.91 17.53
N SER A 91 -24.59 -6.40 16.31
CA SER A 91 -25.89 -6.74 15.72
C SER A 91 -26.30 -8.20 15.97
N CYS A 92 -25.61 -8.92 16.86
CA CYS A 92 -25.80 -10.34 17.14
C CYS A 92 -25.73 -11.23 15.88
N ARG A 93 -24.94 -10.82 14.88
CA ARG A 93 -24.68 -11.54 13.64
C ARG A 93 -23.23 -11.97 13.58
N GLU A 94 -22.97 -13.15 13.03
CA GLU A 94 -21.61 -13.53 12.64
C GLU A 94 -21.33 -13.08 11.19
N MET A 95 -20.12 -12.57 10.97
CA MET A 95 -19.64 -12.28 9.63
C MET A 95 -19.43 -13.58 8.86
N THR A 96 -19.93 -13.63 7.63
CA THR A 96 -19.74 -14.79 6.76
C THR A 96 -18.33 -14.81 6.17
N PHE A 97 -17.88 -16.00 5.76
CA PHE A 97 -16.59 -16.17 5.10
C PHE A 97 -16.52 -15.40 3.77
N GLU A 98 -17.63 -15.33 3.04
CA GLU A 98 -17.75 -14.60 1.77
C GLU A 98 -17.54 -13.09 1.98
N GLU A 99 -18.15 -12.50 3.01
CA GLU A 99 -17.97 -11.09 3.35
C GLU A 99 -16.53 -10.78 3.76
N GLU A 100 -15.90 -11.67 4.53
CA GLU A 100 -14.49 -11.54 4.91
C GLU A 100 -13.57 -11.63 3.67
N CYS A 101 -13.82 -12.57 2.76
CA CYS A 101 -13.07 -12.71 1.52
C CYS A 101 -13.23 -11.49 0.62
N GLN A 102 -14.45 -10.96 0.47
CA GLN A 102 -14.70 -9.76 -0.31
C GLN A 102 -13.89 -8.56 0.21
N LEU A 103 -13.87 -8.31 1.53
CA LEU A 103 -13.09 -7.18 2.07
C LEU A 103 -11.58 -7.34 1.91
N LEU A 104 -11.06 -8.56 2.03
CA LEU A 104 -9.62 -8.81 1.96
C LEU A 104 -9.10 -8.90 0.51
N GLN A 105 -9.92 -9.43 -0.40
CA GLN A 105 -9.50 -9.83 -1.75
C GLN A 105 -10.07 -8.95 -2.86
N ASN A 106 -11.05 -8.08 -2.61
CA ASN A 106 -11.66 -7.29 -3.66
C ASN A 106 -10.61 -6.36 -4.33
N PRO A 107 -10.36 -6.54 -5.64
CA PRO A 107 -9.41 -5.73 -6.39
C PRO A 107 -9.94 -4.31 -6.67
N ASN A 108 -11.26 -4.12 -6.70
CA ASN A 108 -11.95 -2.87 -7.04
C ASN A 108 -12.03 -1.87 -5.88
N TYR A 109 -11.78 -2.28 -4.63
CA TYR A 109 -11.74 -1.32 -3.51
C TYR A 109 -10.68 -0.21 -3.73
N LEU A 110 -9.73 -0.43 -4.64
CA LEU A 110 -8.54 0.39 -4.86
C LEU A 110 -8.03 0.33 -6.31
N SER A 111 -8.89 0.14 -7.33
CA SER A 111 -8.43 0.48 -8.68
C SER A 111 -8.20 1.99 -8.73
N ASP A 112 -7.09 2.43 -9.34
CA ASP A 112 -6.91 3.85 -9.70
C ASP A 112 -7.91 4.29 -10.79
N GLU A 113 -8.72 3.36 -11.31
CA GLU A 113 -9.87 3.67 -12.16
C GLU A 113 -10.96 4.35 -11.33
N PRO A 114 -11.54 5.46 -11.82
CA PRO A 114 -12.69 6.07 -11.16
C PRO A 114 -13.78 5.01 -11.03
N MET A 115 -14.20 4.74 -9.79
CA MET A 115 -15.45 4.02 -9.53
C MET A 115 -16.57 4.83 -10.18
N SER A 116 -16.99 4.40 -11.36
CA SER A 116 -18.16 4.95 -12.06
C SER A 116 -19.42 4.45 -11.34
N ASP A 117 -19.62 4.89 -10.10
CA ASP A 117 -20.83 4.60 -9.33
C ASP A 117 -22.02 5.47 -9.76
N GLU A 118 -21.89 6.24 -10.84
CA GLU A 118 -23.03 6.85 -11.53
C GLU A 118 -23.55 5.88 -12.59
N GLU A 119 -24.34 4.89 -12.15
CA GLU A 119 -25.41 4.37 -13.01
C GLU A 119 -26.25 5.59 -13.39
N ALA A 120 -26.18 5.99 -14.66
CA ALA A 120 -27.04 7.01 -15.23
C ALA A 120 -28.50 6.55 -15.03
N THR A 121 -29.18 7.12 -14.05
CA THR A 121 -30.63 7.19 -14.06
C THR A 121 -30.99 8.15 -15.19
N ASP A 122 -31.05 7.62 -16.42
CA ASP A 122 -31.82 8.23 -17.50
C ASP A 122 -33.30 8.13 -17.06
N ASP A 123 -33.73 9.09 -16.25
CA ASP A 123 -35.14 9.46 -16.16
C ASP A 123 -35.48 10.15 -17.48
N ASP A 124 -35.77 9.33 -18.50
CA ASP A 124 -36.45 9.74 -19.72
C ASP A 124 -37.94 9.98 -19.41
N ASP A 125 -38.21 11.07 -18.71
CA ASP A 125 -39.54 11.69 -18.67
C ASP A 125 -39.51 12.93 -19.56
N SER A 126 -39.68 12.72 -20.87
CA SER A 126 -40.09 13.75 -21.81
C SER A 126 -41.56 13.54 -22.20
N GLU A 127 -42.46 14.34 -21.62
CA GLU A 127 -43.75 14.70 -22.24
C GLU A 127 -43.61 15.97 -23.09
#